data_AF-A0A7S3HJY2-F1
#
_entry.id   AF-A0A7S3HJY2-F1
#
_cell.length_a   1.000
_cell.length_b   1.000
_cell.length_c   1.000
_cell.angle_alpha   90.00
_cell.angle_beta   90.00
_cell.angle_gamma   90.00
#
_symmetry.space_group_name_H-M   'P 1'
#
loop_
_entity.id
_entity.type
_entity.pdbx_description
1 polymer ?
#
loop_
_entity_poly.entity_id
_entity_poly.type
_entity_poly.pdbx_seq_one_letter_code
_entity_poly.pdbx_strand_id
1 'polypeptide(L)'
;MQAIGHPLVCDSKYAVEKQQADSQWCPRNFLHTFHLGFNDTPPRENLGGSATEGEPAALSGPPVDLLCPLPADLRAVLAELQPADDASAAHHADWITGEAAKMRTFEEYLPPQASE
;
A
#
# COMPACT_ATOMS: atom_id res chain seq x y z
N MET A 1 8.36 4.24 10.72
CA MET A 1 7.60 3.76 11.90
C MET A 1 8.46 3.83 13.17
N GLN A 2 9.49 3.01 13.38
CA GLN A 2 10.29 3.11 14.63
C GLN A 2 10.96 4.48 14.85
N ALA A 3 11.53 5.10 13.81
CA ALA A 3 12.19 6.41 13.92
C ALA A 3 11.25 7.54 14.39
N ILE A 4 9.94 7.39 14.22
CA ILE A 4 8.92 8.34 14.70
C ILE A 4 8.24 7.87 16.00
N GLY A 5 8.81 6.87 16.69
CA GLY A 5 8.30 6.36 17.96
C GLY A 5 7.18 5.32 17.88
N HIS A 6 6.78 4.92 16.67
CA HIS A 6 5.66 4.00 16.45
C HIS A 6 6.15 2.77 15.68
N PRO A 7 6.73 1.74 16.33
CA PRO A 7 7.14 0.50 15.66
C PRO A 7 5.97 -0.21 14.98
N LEU A 8 6.27 -0.99 13.93
CA LEU A 8 5.29 -1.91 13.35
C LEU A 8 5.08 -3.12 14.27
N VAL A 9 3.84 -3.64 14.28
CA VAL A 9 3.46 -4.84 15.01
C VAL A 9 4.21 -6.04 14.44
N CYS A 10 4.79 -6.87 15.32
CA CYS A 10 5.61 -8.02 14.96
C CYS A 10 6.88 -7.71 14.14
N ASP A 11 7.42 -6.48 14.24
CA ASP A 11 8.70 -6.14 13.61
C ASP A 11 9.89 -6.74 14.40
N SER A 12 10.42 -7.85 13.90
CA SER A 12 11.52 -8.58 14.54
C SER A 12 12.88 -7.87 14.51
N LYS A 13 13.02 -6.79 13.73
CA LYS A 13 14.28 -6.05 13.60
C LYS A 13 14.28 -4.78 14.44
N TYR A 14 13.17 -4.06 14.45
CA TYR A 14 13.09 -2.73 15.07
C TYR A 14 12.24 -2.70 16.36
N ALA A 15 11.48 -3.76 16.66
CA ALA A 15 10.60 -3.85 17.82
C ALA A 15 10.80 -5.15 18.62
N VAL A 16 12.05 -5.59 18.77
CA VAL A 16 12.42 -6.88 19.38
C VAL A 16 11.75 -7.11 20.74
N GLU A 17 11.68 -6.07 21.58
CA GLU A 17 11.07 -6.14 22.92
C GLU A 17 9.57 -6.44 22.91
N LYS A 18 8.86 -6.05 21.83
CA LYS A 18 7.41 -6.24 21.68
C LYS A 18 7.05 -7.48 20.86
N GLN A 19 7.99 -7.99 20.07
CA GLN A 19 7.75 -9.06 19.10
C GLN A 19 7.13 -10.33 19.73
N GLN A 20 7.56 -10.72 20.93
CA GLN A 20 7.00 -11.89 21.61
C GLN A 20 5.51 -11.67 21.99
N ALA A 21 5.15 -10.50 22.49
CA ALA A 21 3.77 -10.17 22.83
C ALA A 21 2.91 -10.01 21.57
N ASP A 22 3.43 -9.30 20.57
CA ASP A 22 2.72 -9.05 19.30
C ASP A 22 2.40 -10.35 18.56
N SER A 23 3.34 -11.31 18.56
CA SER A 23 3.17 -12.60 17.87
C SER A 23 2.08 -13.51 18.47
N GLN A 24 1.54 -13.18 19.65
CA GLN A 24 0.44 -13.93 20.26
C GLN A 24 -0.91 -13.65 19.57
N TRP A 25 -1.06 -12.49 18.93
CA TRP A 25 -2.32 -12.06 18.31
C TRP A 25 -2.15 -11.68 16.83
N CYS A 26 -0.94 -11.29 16.40
CA CYS A 26 -0.64 -11.03 15.00
C CYS A 26 0.39 -12.04 14.45
N PRO A 27 0.08 -12.82 13.41
CA PRO A 27 0.92 -13.94 13.00
C PRO A 27 2.21 -13.54 12.26
N ARG A 28 2.30 -12.29 11.79
CA ARG A 28 3.44 -11.77 11.03
C ARG A 28 3.55 -10.25 11.16
N ASN A 29 4.62 -9.68 10.60
CA ASN A 29 4.77 -8.23 10.49
C ASN A 29 3.52 -7.62 9.84
N PHE A 30 2.86 -6.70 10.53
CA PHE A 30 1.65 -6.01 10.04
C PHE A 30 2.05 -4.95 9.02
N LEU A 31 2.45 -5.43 7.84
CA LEU A 31 2.89 -4.63 6.70
C LEU A 31 2.40 -5.29 5.41
N HIS A 32 1.73 -4.52 4.56
CA HIS A 32 1.15 -5.00 3.32
C HIS A 32 1.20 -3.91 2.24
N THR A 33 1.66 -4.26 1.05
CA THR A 33 1.64 -3.38 -0.11
C THR A 33 0.26 -3.45 -0.76
N PHE A 34 -0.63 -2.53 -0.37
CA PHE A 34 -2.02 -2.54 -0.86
C PHE A 34 -2.18 -1.92 -2.26
N HIS A 35 -1.29 -1.03 -2.66
CA HIS A 35 -1.36 -0.30 -3.92
C HIS A 35 0.03 -0.23 -4.56
N LEU A 36 0.09 -0.53 -5.86
CA LEU A 36 1.29 -0.40 -6.68
C LEU A 36 0.90 0.31 -7.97
N GLY A 37 1.35 1.56 -8.13
CA GLY A 37 1.22 2.34 -9.35
C GLY A 37 2.55 2.38 -10.12
N PHE A 38 2.53 2.19 -11.44
CA PHE A 38 3.71 2.31 -12.29
C PHE A 38 3.36 2.72 -13.73
N ASN A 39 4.32 3.27 -14.48
CA ASN A 39 4.17 3.52 -15.91
C ASN A 39 4.57 2.27 -16.70
N ASP A 40 3.67 1.77 -17.55
CA ASP A 40 3.99 0.61 -18.37
C ASP A 40 5.03 0.97 -19.44
N THR A 41 6.04 0.13 -19.59
CA THR A 41 7.05 0.31 -20.63
C THR A 41 6.58 -0.38 -21.90
N PRO A 42 6.60 0.28 -23.07
CA PRO A 42 6.17 -0.35 -24.31
C PRO A 42 7.01 -1.62 -24.60
N PRO A 43 6.41 -2.66 -25.23
CA PRO A 43 7.13 -3.88 -25.59
C PRO A 43 8.37 -3.59 -26.43
N ARG A 44 9.48 -4.27 -26.12
CA ARG A 44 10.77 -4.12 -26.81
C ARG A 44 10.78 -4.59 -28.28
N GLU A 45 9.70 -5.21 -28.77
CA GLU A 45 9.64 -5.83 -30.09
C GLU A 45 9.68 -4.84 -31.27
N ASN A 46 9.58 -3.53 -31.01
CA ASN A 46 9.75 -2.47 -32.01
C ASN A 46 11.15 -1.83 -32.04
N LEU A 47 12.15 -2.37 -31.33
CA LEU A 47 13.55 -1.88 -31.36
C LEU A 47 14.34 -2.32 -32.61
N GLY A 48 13.66 -2.74 -33.68
CA GLY A 48 14.27 -2.99 -35.00
C GLY A 48 14.48 -1.73 -35.86
N GLY A 49 14.07 -0.55 -35.38
CA GLY A 49 14.26 0.73 -36.04
C GLY A 49 15.38 1.54 -35.38
N SER A 50 16.43 1.84 -36.15
CA SER A 50 17.53 2.75 -35.82
C SER A 50 17.08 3.94 -34.98
N ALA A 51 17.38 3.91 -33.67
CA ALA A 51 17.19 5.04 -32.78
C ALA A 51 18.08 6.19 -33.27
N THR A 52 17.46 7.25 -33.78
CA THR A 52 18.12 8.54 -33.88
C THR A 52 18.26 9.05 -32.45
N GLU A 53 19.52 9.20 -32.01
CA GLU A 53 19.89 9.73 -30.70
C GLU A 53 19.27 11.13 -30.54
N GLY A 54 18.27 11.30 -29.68
CA GLY A 54 17.79 12.66 -29.37
C GLY A 54 16.48 12.78 -28.60
N GLU A 55 15.51 11.88 -28.79
CA GLU A 55 14.20 12.01 -28.14
C GLU A 55 13.94 10.82 -27.20
N PRO A 56 13.74 11.06 -25.89
CA PRO A 56 13.31 10.00 -24.99
C PRO A 56 11.95 9.51 -25.49
N ALA A 57 11.89 8.26 -25.94
CA ALA A 57 10.64 7.60 -26.29
C ALA A 57 9.69 7.76 -25.10
N ALA A 58 8.68 8.62 -25.25
CA ALA A 58 7.72 8.89 -24.20
C ALA A 58 7.15 7.55 -23.74
N LEU A 59 7.20 7.30 -22.43
CA LEU A 59 6.49 6.21 -21.77
C LEU A 59 4.99 6.47 -21.99
N SER A 60 4.49 6.09 -23.17
CA SER A 60 3.20 6.56 -23.70
C SER A 60 2.01 5.69 -23.28
N GLY A 61 2.21 4.80 -22.30
CA GLY A 61 1.11 4.04 -21.71
C GLY A 61 0.40 4.85 -20.63
N PRO A 62 -0.91 4.67 -20.41
CA PRO A 62 -1.54 5.14 -19.19
C PRO A 62 -0.86 4.50 -17.96
N PRO A 63 -0.79 5.19 -16.81
CA PRO A 63 -0.31 4.58 -15.58
C PRO A 63 -1.17 3.36 -15.23
N VAL A 64 -0.52 2.32 -14.73
CA VAL A 64 -1.14 1.08 -14.29
C VAL A 64 -1.19 1.07 -12.77
N ASP A 65 -2.39 0.91 -12.22
CA ASP A 65 -2.64 0.77 -10.79
C ASP A 65 -3.07 -0.66 -10.46
N LEU A 66 -2.37 -1.26 -9.51
CA LEU A 66 -2.69 -2.57 -8.96
C LEU A 66 -3.11 -2.42 -7.50
N LEU A 67 -4.35 -2.78 -7.18
CA LEU A 67 -4.88 -2.83 -5.82
C LEU A 67 -4.89 -4.28 -5.32
N CYS A 68 -4.31 -4.51 -4.15
CA CYS A 68 -4.21 -5.81 -3.52
C CYS A 68 -4.84 -5.74 -2.13
N PRO A 69 -6.01 -6.35 -1.91
CA PRO A 69 -6.64 -6.35 -0.60
C PRO A 69 -5.78 -6.93 0.51
N LEU A 70 -6.01 -6.50 1.76
CA LEU A 70 -5.33 -7.12 2.90
C LEU A 70 -5.58 -8.63 2.86
N PRO A 71 -4.55 -9.46 3.06
CA PRO A 71 -4.74 -10.91 3.18
C PRO A 71 -5.58 -11.26 4.41
N ALA A 72 -6.22 -12.43 4.38
CA ALA A 72 -7.24 -12.81 5.36
C ALA A 72 -6.76 -12.78 6.82
N ASP A 73 -5.48 -13.11 7.05
CA ASP A 73 -4.85 -13.07 8.36
C ASP A 73 -4.77 -11.65 8.93
N LEU A 74 -4.31 -10.68 8.14
CA LEU A 74 -4.22 -9.29 8.57
C LEU A 74 -5.59 -8.63 8.71
N ARG A 75 -6.59 -9.06 7.91
CA ARG A 75 -7.99 -8.61 8.10
C ARG A 75 -8.58 -9.11 9.42
N ALA A 76 -8.30 -10.36 9.78
CA ALA A 76 -8.74 -10.91 11.07
C ALA A 76 -8.13 -10.12 12.22
N VAL A 77 -6.83 -9.84 12.17
CA VAL A 77 -6.14 -8.98 13.15
C VAL A 77 -6.75 -7.58 13.20
N LEU A 78 -6.97 -6.95 12.04
CA LEU A 78 -7.56 -5.60 11.97
C LEU A 78 -8.97 -5.54 12.55
N ALA A 79 -9.74 -6.62 12.45
CA ALA A 79 -11.09 -6.73 13.01
C ALA A 79 -11.11 -6.78 14.55
N GLU A 80 -10.00 -7.14 15.19
CA GLU A 80 -9.85 -7.10 16.65
C GLU A 80 -9.44 -5.71 17.17
N LEU A 81 -8.94 -4.84 16.28
CA LEU A 81 -8.46 -3.51 16.62
C LEU A 81 -9.59 -2.47 16.53
N GLN A 82 -9.57 -1.50 17.44
CA GLN A 82 -10.45 -0.34 17.38
C GLN A 82 -9.76 0.83 16.67
N PRO A 83 -10.49 1.59 15.82
CA PRO A 83 -10.00 2.85 15.29
C PRO A 83 -9.61 3.82 16.41
N ALA A 84 -8.55 4.59 16.20
CA ALA A 84 -8.06 5.56 17.18
C ALA A 84 -8.74 6.93 17.02
N ASP A 85 -9.23 7.24 15.82
CA ASP A 85 -9.80 8.53 15.42
C ASP A 85 -10.77 8.38 14.25
N ASP A 86 -11.40 9.49 13.85
CA ASP A 86 -12.38 9.50 12.75
C ASP A 86 -11.75 9.12 11.40
N ALA A 87 -10.49 9.47 11.18
CA ALA A 87 -9.77 9.16 9.95
C ALA A 87 -9.55 7.65 9.79
N SER A 88 -9.09 6.99 10.84
CA SER A 88 -8.94 5.53 10.87
C SER A 88 -10.29 4.82 10.86
N ALA A 89 -11.33 5.39 11.48
CA ALA A 89 -12.68 4.82 11.49
C ALA A 89 -13.35 4.86 10.10
N ALA A 90 -13.13 5.93 9.33
CA ALA A 90 -13.78 6.14 8.03
C ALA A 90 -13.55 5.01 7.02
N HIS A 91 -12.38 4.35 7.08
CA HIS A 91 -11.99 3.31 6.13
C HIS A 91 -11.89 1.92 6.75
N HIS A 92 -12.04 1.80 8.07
CA HIS A 92 -11.84 0.54 8.79
C HIS A 92 -12.69 -0.62 8.26
N ALA A 93 -13.96 -0.36 8.00
CA ALA A 93 -14.89 -1.36 7.46
C ALA A 93 -14.46 -1.87 6.07
N ASP A 94 -14.06 -0.96 5.18
CA ASP A 94 -13.65 -1.30 3.82
C ASP A 94 -12.42 -2.22 3.82
N TRP A 95 -11.43 -1.90 4.66
CA TRP A 95 -10.22 -2.72 4.81
C TRP A 95 -10.50 -4.13 5.36
N ILE A 96 -11.46 -4.27 6.28
CA ILE A 96 -11.85 -5.58 6.83
C ILE A 96 -12.58 -6.44 5.80
N THR A 97 -13.41 -5.83 4.94
CA THR A 97 -14.12 -6.59 3.90
C THR A 97 -13.16 -7.22 2.89
N GLY A 98 -12.03 -6.55 2.59
CA GLY A 98 -11.09 -7.00 1.58
C GLY A 98 -11.65 -6.94 0.16
N GLU A 99 -12.72 -6.18 -0.08
CA GLU A 99 -13.29 -6.01 -1.41
C GLU A 99 -12.48 -4.99 -2.21
N ALA A 100 -11.78 -5.46 -3.25
CA ALA A 100 -10.95 -4.60 -4.10
C ALA A 100 -11.74 -3.44 -4.74
N ALA A 101 -13.03 -3.63 -5.01
CA ALA A 101 -13.90 -2.61 -5.61
C ALA A 101 -14.20 -1.43 -4.67
N LYS A 102 -14.00 -1.59 -3.36
CA LYS A 102 -14.17 -0.52 -2.35
C LYS A 102 -12.84 0.17 -2.02
N MET A 103 -11.73 -0.38 -2.52
CA MET A 103 -10.41 0.18 -2.30
C MET A 103 -10.17 1.36 -3.25
N ARG A 104 -9.41 2.31 -2.75
CA ARG A 104 -9.09 3.56 -3.41
C ARG A 104 -7.59 3.66 -3.63
N THR A 105 -7.15 4.48 -4.59
CA THR A 105 -5.72 4.77 -4.73
C THR A 105 -5.23 5.61 -3.55
N PHE A 106 -3.91 5.69 -3.37
CA PHE A 106 -3.34 6.48 -2.28
C PHE A 106 -3.80 7.95 -2.32
N GLU A 107 -3.89 8.55 -3.51
CA GLU A 107 -4.28 9.95 -3.73
C GLU A 107 -5.71 10.23 -3.27
N GLU A 108 -6.62 9.26 -3.44
CA GLU A 108 -8.02 9.36 -3.06
C GLU A 108 -8.25 9.28 -1.54
N TYR A 109 -7.25 8.80 -0.77
CA TYR A 109 -7.26 8.83 0.69
C TYR A 109 -6.72 10.14 1.27
N LEU A 110 -6.07 10.97 0.46
CA LEU A 110 -5.60 12.27 0.93
C LEU A 110 -6.78 13.25 1.03
N PRO A 111 -6.83 14.08 2.08
CA PRO A 111 -7.83 15.14 2.14
C PRO A 111 -7.68 16.07 0.92
N PRO A 112 -8.78 16.62 0.39
CA PRO A 112 -8.71 17.56 -0.72
C PRO A 112 -7.78 18.71 -0.34
N GLN A 113 -6.74 18.93 -1.15
CA GLN A 113 -5.82 20.02 -0.91
C GLN A 113 -6.60 21.33 -1.00
N ALA A 114 -6.62 22.09 0.09
CA ALA A 114 -7.22 23.41 0.09
C ALA A 114 -6.49 24.25 -0.96
N SER A 115 -7.24 24.76 -1.94
CA SER A 115 -6.71 25.72 -2.91
C SER A 115 -6.37 26.99 -2.15
N GLU A 116 -5.08 27.30 -2.02
CA GLU A 116 -4.60 28.62 -1.55
C GLU A 116 -4.90 29.72 -2.58
#